data_AF-A0A7C5JPJ0-F1
#
_entry.id   AF-A0A7C5JPJ0-F1
#
_cell.length_a   1.000
_cell.length_b   1.000
_cell.length_c   1.000
_cell.angle_alpha   90.00
_cell.angle_beta   90.00
_cell.angle_gamma   90.00
#
_symmetry.space_group_name_H-M   'P 1'
#
loop_
_entity.id
_entity.type
_entity.pdbx_description
1 polymer ?
#
loop_
_entity_poly.entity_id
_entity_poly.type
_entity_poly.pdbx_seq_one_letter_code
_entity_poly.pdbx_strand_id
1 'polypeptide(L)'
;SGTIKTGIYERSIQKTGLDLILPQAHEQERLMSAIGQIKAGRVDLGDIRNVAVSLISNGAQVILLSCTELGLVEDELNLPAATVNSTEALAGAAIRAVMENK
;
A
#
# COMPACT_ATOMS: atom_id res chain seq x y z
N SER A 1 1.38 -6.20 -9.57
CA SER A 1 0.41 -6.40 -10.67
C SER A 1 -0.73 -7.32 -10.27
N GLY A 2 -0.50 -8.44 -9.56
CA GLY A 2 -1.56 -9.37 -9.13
C GLY A 2 -2.69 -8.71 -8.34
N THR A 3 -2.38 -7.95 -7.29
CA THR A 3 -3.37 -7.27 -6.42
C THR A 3 -4.37 -6.42 -7.20
N ILE A 4 -3.87 -5.57 -8.12
CA ILE A 4 -4.72 -4.75 -8.99
C ILE A 4 -5.57 -5.63 -9.92
N LYS A 5 -4.97 -6.64 -10.57
CA LYS A 5 -5.70 -7.55 -11.48
C LYS A 5 -6.84 -8.30 -10.79
N THR A 6 -6.67 -8.65 -9.52
CA THR A 6 -7.73 -9.32 -8.75
C THR A 6 -8.85 -8.39 -8.28
N GLY A 7 -8.62 -7.07 -8.27
CA GLY A 7 -9.60 -6.08 -7.81
C GLY A 7 -9.98 -6.21 -6.33
N ILE A 8 -9.15 -6.84 -5.49
CA ILE A 8 -9.50 -7.12 -4.09
C ILE A 8 -9.76 -5.84 -3.29
N TYR A 9 -8.92 -4.82 -3.49
CA TYR A 9 -9.08 -3.53 -2.81
C TYR A 9 -10.18 -2.69 -3.44
N GLU A 10 -10.28 -2.66 -4.77
CA GLU A 10 -11.36 -1.96 -5.48
C GLU A 10 -12.74 -2.40 -4.97
N ARG A 11 -13.00 -3.71 -4.93
CA ARG A 11 -14.27 -4.27 -4.45
C ARG A 11 -14.55 -3.94 -2.98
N SER A 12 -13.51 -3.83 -2.17
CA SER A 12 -13.63 -3.55 -0.73
C SER A 12 -13.89 -2.06 -0.50
N ILE A 13 -13.15 -1.19 -1.20
CA ILE A 13 -13.22 0.26 -1.11
C ILE A 13 -14.55 0.78 -1.66
N GLN A 14 -15.07 0.21 -2.75
CA GLN A 14 -16.39 0.54 -3.30
C GLN A 14 -17.54 0.43 -2.27
N LYS A 15 -17.39 -0.40 -1.23
CA LYS A 15 -18.39 -0.55 -0.17
C LYS A 15 -18.33 0.54 0.92
N THR A 16 -17.29 1.37 0.89
CA THR A 16 -17.00 2.37 1.94
C THR A 16 -17.31 3.80 1.53
N GLY A 17 -17.71 4.03 0.27
CA GLY A 17 -17.90 5.38 -0.28
C GLY A 17 -16.60 6.15 -0.53
N LEU A 18 -15.45 5.48 -0.43
CA LEU A 18 -14.14 6.04 -0.75
C LEU A 18 -13.78 5.78 -2.21
N ASP A 19 -12.97 6.67 -2.78
CA ASP A 19 -12.40 6.52 -4.12
C ASP A 19 -11.03 5.83 -4.06
N LEU A 20 -10.75 4.96 -5.04
CA LEU A 20 -9.46 4.32 -5.20
C LEU A 20 -8.67 4.96 -6.34
N ILE A 21 -7.52 5.55 -6.01
CA ILE A 21 -6.57 6.07 -6.99
C ILE A 21 -5.46 5.05 -7.17
N LEU A 22 -5.21 4.65 -8.43
CA LEU A 22 -4.16 3.71 -8.78
C LEU A 22 -2.98 4.41 -9.45
N PRO A 23 -1.75 3.89 -9.32
CA PRO A 23 -0.60 4.38 -10.08
C PRO A 23 -0.84 4.25 -11.59
N GLN A 24 -0.23 5.12 -12.37
CA GLN A 24 -0.17 4.97 -13.83
C GLN A 24 0.62 3.71 -14.21
N ALA A 25 0.44 3.20 -15.43
CA ALA A 25 1.07 1.94 -15.85
C ALA A 25 2.60 1.93 -15.67
N HIS A 26 3.29 3.01 -16.07
CA HIS A 26 4.74 3.13 -15.94
C HIS A 26 5.21 3.25 -14.48
N GLU A 27 4.42 3.93 -13.63
CA GLU A 27 4.65 4.03 -12.19
C GLU A 27 4.49 2.67 -11.52
N GLN A 28 3.46 1.92 -11.94
CA GLN A 28 3.18 0.59 -11.46
C GLN A 28 4.32 -0.38 -11.81
N GLU A 29 4.94 -0.26 -12.99
CA GLU A 29 6.10 -1.07 -13.38
C GLU A 29 7.32 -0.79 -12.49
N ARG A 30 7.65 0.50 -12.28
CA ARG A 30 8.75 0.92 -11.40
C ARG A 30 8.52 0.47 -9.96
N LEU A 31 7.30 0.66 -9.44
CA LEU A 31 6.91 0.19 -8.12
C LEU A 31 7.10 -1.33 -7.97
N MET A 32 6.73 -2.11 -9.00
CA MET A 32 6.93 -3.57 -8.96
C MET A 32 8.42 -3.94 -8.93
N SER A 33 9.26 -3.23 -9.67
CA SER A 33 10.72 -3.43 -9.64
C SER A 33 11.28 -3.13 -8.23
N ALA A 34 10.89 -2.00 -7.64
CA ALA A 34 11.32 -1.60 -6.31
C ALA A 34 10.87 -2.60 -5.22
N ILE A 35 9.61 -3.07 -5.28
CA ILE A 35 9.12 -4.16 -4.41
C ILE A 35 9.98 -5.42 -4.58
N GLY A 36 10.34 -5.76 -5.81
CA GLY A 36 11.24 -6.88 -6.10
C GLY A 36 12.63 -6.73 -5.47
N GLN A 37 13.18 -5.52 -5.43
CA GLN A 37 14.46 -5.25 -4.75
C GLN A 37 14.33 -5.44 -3.23
N ILE A 38 13.24 -4.96 -2.62
CA ILE A 38 12.99 -5.17 -1.18
C ILE A 38 12.95 -6.67 -0.85
N LYS A 39 12.26 -7.48 -1.69
CA LYS A 39 12.25 -8.95 -1.53
C LYS A 39 13.65 -9.57 -1.58
N ALA A 40 14.56 -8.96 -2.35
CA ALA A 40 15.95 -9.39 -2.46
C ALA A 40 16.87 -8.81 -1.35
N GLY A 41 16.30 -8.13 -0.36
CA GLY A 41 17.05 -7.49 0.74
C GLY A 41 17.76 -6.19 0.32
N ARG A 42 17.34 -5.57 -0.79
CA ARG A 42 17.89 -4.31 -1.28
C ARG A 42 16.86 -3.21 -1.14
N VAL A 43 17.22 -2.13 -0.47
CA VAL A 43 16.30 -1.02 -0.21
C VAL A 43 16.72 0.20 -1.03
N ASP A 44 15.92 0.49 -2.04
CA ASP A 44 15.90 1.79 -2.73
C ASP A 44 14.46 2.30 -2.73
N LEU A 45 14.26 3.44 -2.07
CA LEU A 45 12.95 4.01 -1.80
C LEU A 45 12.54 5.05 -2.86
N GLY A 46 13.43 5.42 -3.77
CA GLY A 46 13.19 6.53 -4.71
C GLY A 46 11.93 6.33 -5.54
N ASP A 47 11.82 5.17 -6.20
CA ASP A 47 10.64 4.85 -7.02
C ASP A 47 9.36 4.74 -6.19
N ILE A 48 9.43 4.18 -4.98
CA ILE A 48 8.25 4.03 -4.10
C ILE A 48 7.74 5.41 -3.66
N ARG A 49 8.64 6.30 -3.22
CA ARG A 49 8.29 7.67 -2.84
C ARG A 49 7.75 8.46 -4.02
N ASN A 50 8.35 8.35 -5.19
CA ASN A 50 7.88 9.04 -6.39
C ASN A 50 6.44 8.64 -6.75
N VAL A 51 6.14 7.33 -6.71
CA VAL A 51 4.79 6.83 -6.96
C VAL A 51 3.81 7.33 -5.89
N ALA A 52 4.18 7.28 -4.62
CA ALA A 52 3.33 7.79 -3.54
C ALA A 52 3.05 9.29 -3.68
N VAL A 53 4.07 10.12 -3.98
CA VAL A 53 3.91 11.56 -4.19
C VAL A 53 3.04 11.86 -5.41
N SER A 54 3.16 11.08 -6.48
CA SER A 54 2.27 11.19 -7.64
C SER A 54 0.82 10.90 -7.28
N LEU A 55 0.55 9.83 -6.53
CA LEU A 55 -0.80 9.53 -6.04
C LEU A 55 -1.37 10.66 -5.18
N ILE A 56 -0.57 11.21 -4.26
CA ILE A 56 -0.95 12.33 -3.40
C ILE A 56 -1.27 13.57 -4.25
N SER A 57 -0.45 13.87 -5.25
CA SER A 57 -0.66 14.99 -6.18
C SER A 57 -1.93 14.83 -7.02
N ASN A 58 -2.37 13.58 -7.25
CA ASN A 58 -3.63 13.25 -7.90
C ASN A 58 -4.83 13.21 -6.93
N GLY A 59 -4.66 13.60 -5.67
CA GLY A 59 -5.73 13.73 -4.68
C GLY A 59 -5.81 12.61 -3.65
N ALA A 60 -4.86 11.68 -3.62
CA ALA A 60 -4.86 10.65 -2.58
C ALA A 60 -4.59 11.27 -1.20
N GLN A 61 -5.54 11.10 -0.28
CA GLN A 61 -5.46 11.60 1.09
C GLN A 61 -4.81 10.59 2.05
N VAL A 62 -4.84 9.30 1.68
CA VAL A 62 -4.30 8.18 2.43
C VAL A 62 -3.60 7.24 1.44
N ILE A 63 -2.43 6.74 1.81
CA ILE A 63 -1.66 5.78 1.01
C ILE A 63 -1.78 4.38 1.61
N LEU A 64 -2.34 3.46 0.84
CA LEU A 64 -2.46 2.06 1.23
C LEU A 64 -1.20 1.28 0.87
N LEU A 65 -0.43 0.85 1.88
CA LEU A 65 0.71 -0.04 1.73
C LEU A 65 0.20 -1.48 1.55
N SER A 66 -0.24 -1.74 0.32
CA SER A 66 -1.01 -2.93 -0.05
C SER A 66 -0.19 -4.21 -0.26
N CYS A 67 1.13 -4.07 -0.42
CA CYS A 67 2.06 -5.19 -0.44
C CYS A 67 2.82 -5.22 0.89
N THR A 68 3.03 -6.42 1.43
CA THR A 68 3.73 -6.63 2.71
C THR A 68 5.14 -6.06 2.71
N GLU A 69 5.82 -6.01 1.55
CA GLU A 69 7.14 -5.39 1.42
C GLU A 69 7.13 -3.88 1.64
N LEU A 70 6.06 -3.18 1.23
CA LEU A 70 5.97 -1.73 1.38
C LEU A 70 5.83 -1.35 2.86
N GLY A 71 5.16 -2.19 3.64
CA GLY A 71 5.04 -2.01 5.09
C GLY A 71 6.36 -2.20 5.85
N LEU A 72 7.36 -2.85 5.26
CA LEU A 72 8.69 -3.00 5.89
C LEU A 72 9.51 -1.71 5.87
N VAL A 73 9.15 -0.77 5.00
CA VAL A 73 9.86 0.49 4.79
C VAL A 73 8.99 1.71 5.09
N GLU A 74 7.88 1.52 5.79
CA GLU A 74 6.86 2.54 6.04
C GLU A 74 7.44 3.79 6.71
N ASP A 75 8.21 3.60 7.78
CA ASP A 75 8.85 4.69 8.53
C ASP A 75 9.87 5.43 7.66
N GLU A 76 10.65 4.69 6.86
CA GLU A 76 11.66 5.28 6.00
C GLU A 76 11.05 6.05 4.83
N LEU A 77 9.84 5.70 4.37
CA LEU A 77 9.21 6.39 3.24
C LEU A 77 8.96 7.88 3.52
N ASN A 78 8.69 8.24 4.79
CA ASN A 78 8.46 9.63 5.24
C ASN A 78 7.49 10.39 4.32
N LEU A 79 6.33 9.79 4.06
CA LEU A 79 5.32 10.35 3.15
C LEU A 79 4.57 11.51 3.83
N PRO A 80 4.16 12.53 3.06
CA PRO A 80 3.38 13.65 3.62
C PRO A 80 1.90 13.31 3.87
N ALA A 81 1.45 12.10 3.51
CA ALA A 81 0.09 11.61 3.72
C ALA A 81 0.08 10.45 4.71
N ALA A 82 -1.05 10.28 5.40
CA ALA A 82 -1.26 9.13 6.29
C ALA A 82 -1.16 7.81 5.50
N THR A 83 -0.60 6.79 6.14
CA THR A 83 -0.46 5.46 5.58
C THR A 83 -1.40 4.47 6.27
N VAL A 84 -1.79 3.43 5.52
CA VAL A 84 -2.45 2.25 6.07
C VAL A 84 -1.63 1.03 5.68
N ASN A 85 -1.05 0.36 6.67
CA ASN A 85 -0.29 -0.85 6.47
C ASN A 85 -1.22 -2.07 6.49
N SER A 86 -1.29 -2.77 5.35
CA SER A 86 -2.17 -3.95 5.23
C SER A 86 -1.78 -5.10 6.17
N THR A 87 -0.50 -5.23 6.51
CA THR A 87 0.02 -6.25 7.43
C THR A 87 -0.42 -5.94 8.86
N GLU A 88 -0.25 -4.70 9.31
CA GLU A 88 -0.66 -4.27 10.65
C GLU A 88 -2.18 -4.30 10.81
N ALA A 89 -2.92 -3.87 9.78
CA ALA A 89 -4.38 -3.93 9.77
C ALA A 89 -4.88 -5.38 9.94
N LEU A 90 -4.26 -6.34 9.25
CA LEU A 90 -4.56 -7.76 9.38
C LEU A 90 -4.21 -8.27 10.78
N ALA A 91 -3.02 -7.96 11.31
CA ALA A 91 -2.60 -8.38 12.64
C ALA A 91 -3.54 -7.84 13.73
N GLY A 92 -3.90 -6.57 13.66
CA GLY A 92 -4.86 -5.96 14.58
C GLY A 92 -6.25 -6.59 14.50
N ALA A 93 -6.72 -6.93 13.29
CA ALA A 93 -7.98 -7.64 13.12
C ALA A 93 -7.95 -9.06 13.72
N ALA A 94 -6.84 -9.78 13.53
CA ALA A 94 -6.67 -11.11 14.12
C ALA A 94 -6.70 -11.08 15.64
N ILE A 95 -6.03 -10.10 16.27
CA ILE A 95 -6.04 -9.93 17.72
C ILE A 95 -7.45 -9.60 18.22
N ARG A 96 -8.15 -8.64 17.59
CA ARG A 96 -9.53 -8.30 17.96
C ARG A 96 -10.47 -9.50 17.88
N ALA A 97 -10.37 -10.30 16.82
CA ALA A 97 -11.19 -11.49 16.67
C ALA A 97 -11.02 -12.50 17.82
N VAL A 98 -9.83 -12.62 18.41
CA VAL A 98 -9.62 -13.49 19.59
C VAL A 98 -10.16 -12.85 20.88
N MET A 99 -10.06 -11.52 21.00
CA MET A 99 -10.52 -10.80 22.18
C MET A 99 -12.05 -10.70 22.27
N GLU A 100 -12.74 -10.59 21.14
CA GLU A 100 -14.21 -10.51 21.04
C GLU A 100 -14.91 -11.88 21.18
N ASN A 101 -14.16 -12.98 21.04
CA ASN A 101 -14.64 -14.35 21.25
C ASN A 101 -14.37 -14.88 22.67
N LYS A 102 -14.05 -14.01 23.62
CA LYS A 102 -13.99 -14.30 25.06
C LYS A 102 -15.19 -13.69 25.76
#